data_AF-A0A7C3KZ40-F1
#
_entry.id   AF-A0A7C3KZ40-F1
#
_cell.length_a   1.000
_cell.length_b   1.000
_cell.length_c   1.000
_cell.angle_alpha   90.00
_cell.angle_beta   90.00
_cell.angle_gamma   90.00
#
_symmetry.space_group_name_H-M   'P 1'
#
loop_
_entity.id
_entity.type
_entity.pdbx_description
1 polymer ?
#
loop_
_entity_poly.entity_id
_entity_poly.type
_entity_poly.pdbx_seq_one_letter_code
_entity_poly.pdbx_strand_id
1 'polypeptide(L)' 'MTTPRILAFSGSLRAESLNHKLVAVAAEGARAAGAEVTLIRL' A
#
# COMPACT_ATOMS: atom_id res chain seq x y z
N MET A 1 -3.23 20.34 10.44
CA MET A 1 -2.36 19.14 10.39
C MET A 1 -2.04 18.86 8.94
N THR A 2 -0.81 18.44 8.63
CA THR A 2 -0.41 18.06 7.27
C THR A 2 -0.85 16.62 6.97
N THR A 3 -1.44 16.41 5.80
CA THR A 3 -1.85 15.08 5.31
C THR A 3 -0.61 14.26 4.92
N PRO A 4 -0.35 13.09 5.53
CA PRO A 4 0.79 12.26 5.15
C PRO A 4 0.66 11.75 3.71
N ARG A 5 1.75 11.76 2.96
CA ARG A 5 1.84 11.19 1.60
C ARG A 5 2.73 9.96 1.64
N ILE A 6 2.18 8.81 1.29
CA ILE A 6 2.83 7.50 1.41
C ILE A 6 2.93 6.84 0.04
N LEU A 7 4.12 6.35 -0.30
CA LEU A 7 4.32 5.41 -1.40
C LEU A 7 4.38 4.00 -0.81
N ALA A 8 3.33 3.20 -1.01
CA ALA A 8 3.28 1.81 -0.63
C ALA A 8 3.68 0.96 -1.84
N PHE A 9 4.68 0.09 -1.70
CA PHE A 9 5.11 -0.78 -2.79
C PHE A 9 5.41 -2.20 -2.34
N SER A 10 5.21 -3.16 -3.24
CA SER A 10 5.61 -4.55 -3.04
C SER A 10 6.14 -5.12 -4.35
N GLY A 11 7.23 -5.88 -4.29
CA GLY A 11 7.77 -6.61 -5.44
C GLY A 11 7.66 -8.11 -5.24
N SER A 12 7.02 -8.81 -6.18
CA SER A 12 6.90 -10.25 -6.15
C SER A 12 6.50 -10.83 -7.51
N LEU A 13 7.28 -11.79 -8.03
CA LEU A 13 6.95 -12.49 -9.27
C LEU A 13 5.86 -13.58 -9.11
N ARG A 14 5.32 -13.76 -7.90
CA ARG A 14 4.35 -14.82 -7.58
C ARG A 14 2.92 -14.30 -7.78
N ALA A 15 2.11 -15.04 -8.52
CA ALA A 15 0.69 -14.70 -8.73
C ALA A 15 -0.08 -14.49 -7.42
N GLU A 16 0.12 -15.37 -6.44
CA GLU A 16 -0.54 -15.33 -5.13
C GLU A 16 0.34 -14.73 -4.03
N SER A 17 1.06 -13.64 -4.33
CA SER A 17 1.99 -13.02 -3.38
C SER A 17 1.30 -12.50 -2.12
N LEU A 18 1.75 -12.97 -0.95
CA LEU A 18 1.35 -12.41 0.33
C LEU A 18 1.75 -10.93 0.46
N ASN A 19 2.88 -10.51 -0.13
CA ASN A 19 3.33 -9.12 -0.09
C ASN A 19 2.34 -8.20 -0.82
N HIS A 20 1.81 -8.64 -1.96
CA HIS A 20 0.80 -7.88 -2.70
C HIS A 20 -0.52 -7.74 -1.94
N LYS A 21 -0.93 -8.79 -1.23
CA LYS A 21 -2.14 -8.78 -0.40
C LYS A 21 -1.94 -7.88 0.82
N LEU A 22 -0.80 -8.01 1.50
CA LEU A 22 -0.46 -7.24 2.68
C LEU A 22 -0.36 -5.74 2.37
N VAL A 23 0.36 -5.36 1.31
CA VAL A 23 0.53 -3.94 0.96
C VAL A 23 -0.80 -3.30 0.56
N ALA A 24 -1.72 -4.06 -0.04
CA ALA A 24 -3.05 -3.55 -0.39
C ALA A 24 -3.86 -3.23 0.88
N VAL A 25 -3.91 -4.17 1.84
CA VAL A 25 -4.61 -3.95 3.12
C VAL A 25 -3.98 -2.79 3.90
N ALA A 26 -2.65 -2.70 3.93
CA ALA A 26 -1.95 -1.61 4.60
C ALA A 26 -2.22 -0.24 3.95
N ALA A 27 -2.27 -0.19 2.61
CA ALA A 27 -2.61 1.02 1.87
C ALA A 27 -4.03 1.49 2.19
N GLU A 28 -5.01 0.59 2.23
CA GLU A 28 -6.37 0.96 2.63
C GLU A 28 -6.45 1.44 4.09
N GLY A 29 -5.75 0.76 5.01
CA GLY A 29 -5.68 1.20 6.40
C GLY A 29 -5.08 2.61 6.55
N ALA A 30 -4.03 2.92 5.79
CA ALA A 30 -3.42 4.24 5.78
C ALA A 30 -4.36 5.31 5.17
N ARG A 31 -5.09 4.99 4.09
CA ARG A 31 -6.11 5.90 3.53
C ARG A 31 -7.23 6.17 4.53
N ALA A 32 -7.73 5.14 5.22
CA ALA A 32 -8.75 5.27 6.26
C ALA A 32 -8.26 6.14 7.44
N ALA A 33 -6.96 6.12 7.74
CA ALA A 33 -6.34 6.98 8.73
C ALA A 33 -6.07 8.43 8.25
N GLY A 34 -6.44 8.76 7.00
CA GLY A 34 -6.31 10.10 6.43
C GLY A 34 -5.02 10.37 5.67
N ALA A 35 -4.28 9.33 5.26
CA ALA A 35 -3.12 9.50 4.40
C ALA A 35 -3.48 9.45 2.90
N GLU A 36 -2.73 10.17 2.08
CA GLU A 36 -2.72 10.00 0.63
C GLU A 36 -1.74 8.89 0.27
N VAL A 37 -2.21 7.83 -0.41
CA VAL A 37 -1.39 6.65 -0.69
C VAL A 37 -1.33 6.32 -2.17
N THR A 38 -0.12 6.35 -2.73
CA THR A 38 0.20 5.76 -4.03
C THR A 38 0.62 4.31 -3.82
N LEU A 39 -0.04 3.38 -4.50
CA LEU A 39 0.24 1.95 -4.40
C LEU A 39 0.87 1.42 -5.70
N ILE A 40 2.03 0.76 -5.59
CA ILE A 40 2.71 0.10 -6.72
C ILE A 40 2.94 -1.38 -6.40
N ARG A 41 2.60 -2.27 -7.34
CA ARG A 41 2.91 -3.71 -7.23
C ARG A 41 3.67 -4.15 -8.48
N LEU A 42 4.75 -4.89 -8.27
CA LEU A 42 5.70 -5.33 -9.29
C LEU A 42 5.68 -6.85 -9.41
#